data_AF-A0A9Y2IMD5-F1
#
_entry.id   AF-A0A9Y2IMD5-F1
#
_cell.length_a   1.000
_cell.length_b   1.000
_cell.length_c   1.000
_cell.angle_alpha   90.00
_cell.angle_beta   90.00
_cell.angle_gamma   90.00
#
_symmetry.space_group_name_H-M   'P 1'
#
loop_
_entity.id
_entity.type
_entity.pdbx_description
1 polymer ?
#
loop_
_entity_poly.entity_id
_entity_poly.type
_entity_poly.pdbx_seq_one_letter_code
_entity_poly.pdbx_strand_id
1 'polypeptide(L)'
;MAGDAIQRHIGHAQAESTARYGEHVRDFETSPALLAATAFEAAGLPTNATTPVAKIRNRLIATYGPTCMTCPTLGDRVDHDHATGLVRGLLCNWCISRVDHCLHVDGCAFADYLTRPPATGLRIRYPNRGRPARSPTLDAAGRRARREEIAAAAEGALQGAEDRAAEQLDRTRRARAAPAHRRRRPAPGTPTAQDLSPDKA
;
A
#
# COMPACT_ATOMS: atom_id res chain seq x y z
N MET A 1 36.09 -14.04 28.62
CA MET A 1 36.79 -14.79 27.55
C MET A 1 35.94 -15.05 26.29
N ALA A 2 34.66 -14.63 26.22
CA ALA A 2 33.80 -14.88 25.04
C ALA A 2 33.66 -13.70 24.05
N GLY A 3 34.15 -12.49 24.40
CA GLY A 3 34.05 -11.29 23.54
C GLY A 3 35.03 -11.29 22.36
N ASP A 4 36.24 -11.80 22.56
CA ASP A 4 37.33 -11.75 21.56
C ASP A 4 37.13 -12.69 20.35
N ALA A 5 36.25 -13.69 20.46
CA ALA A 5 35.96 -14.61 19.36
C ALA A 5 34.98 -13.99 18.35
N ILE A 6 34.04 -13.17 18.82
CA ILE A 6 33.00 -12.54 17.98
C ILE A 6 33.60 -11.39 17.16
N GLN A 7 34.48 -10.58 17.75
CA GLN A 7 35.15 -9.49 17.02
C GLN A 7 36.08 -9.98 15.91
N ARG A 8 36.72 -11.15 16.09
CA ARG A 8 37.54 -11.77 15.04
C ARG A 8 36.72 -12.30 13.86
N HIS A 9 35.52 -12.82 14.11
CA HIS A 9 34.62 -13.24 13.03
C HIS A 9 34.03 -12.05 12.24
N ILE A 10 33.72 -10.94 12.91
CA ILE A 10 33.23 -9.73 12.24
C ILE A 10 34.34 -9.11 11.38
N GLY A 11 35.58 -9.08 11.86
CA GLY A 11 36.72 -8.56 11.10
C GLY A 11 37.02 -9.35 9.81
N HIS A 12 36.92 -10.68 9.85
CA HIS A 12 37.12 -11.53 8.66
C HIS A 12 36.03 -11.34 7.61
N ALA A 13 34.77 -11.22 8.03
CA ALA A 13 33.63 -10.98 7.13
C ALA A 13 33.71 -9.59 6.45
N GLN A 14 34.23 -8.58 7.15
CA GLN A 14 34.42 -7.24 6.57
C GLN A 14 35.59 -7.20 5.58
N ALA A 15 36.69 -7.90 5.85
CA ALA A 15 37.84 -7.98 4.94
C ALA A 15 37.49 -8.69 3.61
N GLU A 16 36.73 -9.79 3.66
CA GLU A 16 36.25 -10.50 2.46
C GLU A 16 35.24 -9.67 1.64
N SER A 17 34.41 -8.85 2.31
CA SER A 17 33.50 -7.91 1.65
C SER A 17 34.24 -6.79 0.91
N THR A 18 35.33 -6.27 1.46
CA THR A 18 36.13 -5.23 0.79
C THR A 18 36.98 -5.77 -0.35
N ALA A 19 37.48 -7.01 -0.24
CA ALA A 19 38.24 -7.66 -1.32
C ALA A 19 37.35 -7.94 -2.55
N ARG A 20 36.11 -8.40 -2.36
CA ARG A 20 35.14 -8.57 -3.46
C ARG A 20 34.68 -7.25 -4.08
N TYR A 21 34.66 -6.15 -3.32
CA TYR A 21 34.29 -4.85 -3.87
C TYR A 21 35.43 -4.22 -4.68
N GLY A 22 36.70 -4.49 -4.32
CA GLY A 22 37.88 -3.93 -4.98
C GLY A 22 38.22 -4.52 -6.36
N GLU A 23 37.83 -5.77 -6.61
CA GLU A 23 38.11 -6.45 -7.89
C GLU A 23 37.08 -6.08 -8.98
N HIS A 24 35.89 -5.58 -8.60
CA HIS A 24 34.87 -5.10 -9.54
C HIS A 24 35.06 -3.64 -10.02
N VAL A 25 36.03 -2.90 -9.49
CA VAL A 25 36.21 -1.48 -9.82
C VAL A 25 37.24 -1.23 -10.93
N ARG A 26 37.98 -2.24 -11.38
CA ARG A 26 39.04 -2.06 -12.40
C ARG A 26 38.64 -2.40 -13.83
N ASP A 27 37.46 -3.01 -14.03
CA ASP A 27 36.90 -3.26 -15.37
C ASP A 27 35.80 -2.25 -15.76
N PHE A 28 35.59 -1.20 -14.96
CA PHE A 28 34.52 -0.22 -15.18
C PHE A 28 34.89 0.89 -16.18
N GLU A 29 36.14 0.98 -16.64
CA GLU A 29 36.56 2.01 -17.61
C GLU A 29 36.24 1.65 -19.08
N THR A 30 35.75 0.43 -19.34
CA THR A 30 35.34 -0.01 -20.70
C THR A 30 33.95 -0.67 -20.74
N SER A 31 33.12 -0.46 -19.71
CA SER A 31 31.78 -1.01 -19.66
C SER A 31 30.83 -0.23 -20.61
N PRO A 32 30.07 -0.91 -21.51
CA PRO A 32 29.14 -0.26 -22.44
C PRO A 32 28.06 0.60 -21.77
N ALA A 33 27.89 0.50 -20.44
CA ALA A 33 27.03 1.33 -19.64
C ALA A 33 27.47 2.81 -19.56
N LEU A 34 28.77 3.12 -19.65
CA LEU A 34 29.25 4.52 -19.69
C LEU A 34 29.06 5.16 -21.07
N LEU A 35 29.14 4.37 -22.15
CA LEU A 35 28.75 4.82 -23.49
C LEU A 35 27.23 5.08 -23.60
N ALA A 36 26.42 4.44 -22.76
CA ALA A 36 24.99 4.74 -22.64
C ALA A 36 24.73 6.05 -21.85
N ALA A 37 25.64 6.50 -20.98
CA ALA A 37 25.52 7.78 -20.29
C ALA A 37 25.71 8.97 -21.26
N THR A 38 26.58 8.82 -22.28
CA THR A 38 26.69 9.79 -23.40
C THR A 38 25.56 9.67 -24.42
N ALA A 39 24.77 8.58 -24.40
CA ALA A 39 23.59 8.44 -25.24
C ALA A 39 22.32 9.07 -24.62
N PHE A 40 22.36 9.51 -23.37
CA PHE A 40 21.20 10.15 -22.71
C PHE A 40 20.91 11.56 -23.26
N GLU A 41 21.87 12.20 -23.92
CA GLU A 41 21.65 13.42 -24.71
C GLU A 41 20.75 13.17 -25.94
N ALA A 42 20.65 11.92 -26.42
CA ALA A 42 19.85 11.57 -27.59
C ALA A 42 18.40 11.12 -27.25
N ALA A 43 18.06 10.93 -25.97
CA ALA A 43 16.74 10.45 -25.54
C ALA A 43 15.66 11.55 -25.46
N GLY A 44 15.85 12.67 -26.17
CA GLY A 44 14.78 13.59 -26.58
C GLY A 44 13.67 13.82 -25.58
N LEU A 45 13.99 14.23 -24.34
CA LEU A 45 12.98 14.79 -23.45
C LEU A 45 12.51 16.11 -24.09
N PRO A 46 11.21 16.31 -24.35
CA PRO A 46 10.73 17.52 -25.00
C PRO A 46 11.09 18.74 -24.14
N THR A 47 12.07 19.51 -24.62
CA THR A 47 12.55 20.74 -24.00
C THR A 47 11.56 21.89 -24.15
N ASN A 48 10.59 21.76 -25.04
CA ASN A 48 9.47 22.70 -25.23
C ASN A 48 8.29 22.39 -24.30
N ALA A 49 8.56 22.31 -22.99
CA ALA A 49 7.53 22.21 -21.97
C ALA A 49 6.73 23.52 -21.88
N THR A 50 5.62 23.61 -22.62
CA THR A 50 4.75 24.80 -22.65
C THR A 50 3.90 24.93 -21.38
N THR A 51 3.53 23.82 -20.76
CA THR A 51 2.69 23.86 -19.56
C THR A 51 3.51 24.10 -18.28
N PRO A 52 2.96 24.83 -17.28
CA PRO A 52 3.63 24.99 -15.98
C PRO A 52 4.03 23.66 -15.32
N VAL A 53 3.19 22.62 -15.42
CA VAL A 53 3.48 21.30 -14.87
C VAL A 53 4.67 20.65 -15.57
N ALA A 54 4.76 20.76 -16.91
CA ALA A 54 5.89 20.22 -17.66
C ALA A 54 7.21 20.93 -17.30
N LYS A 55 7.18 22.24 -17.03
CA LYS A 55 8.35 22.97 -16.55
C LYS A 55 8.82 22.46 -15.18
N ILE A 56 7.88 22.19 -14.27
CA ILE A 56 8.18 21.61 -12.95
C ILE A 56 8.78 20.20 -13.13
N ARG A 57 8.18 19.36 -13.97
CA ARG A 57 8.70 18.02 -14.28
C ARG A 57 10.14 18.09 -14.79
N ASN A 58 10.42 18.95 -15.77
CA ASN A 58 11.78 19.11 -16.32
C ASN A 58 12.76 19.58 -15.24
N ARG A 59 12.34 20.47 -14.33
CA ARG A 59 13.17 20.89 -13.20
C ARG A 59 13.48 19.75 -12.24
N LEU A 60 12.49 18.90 -11.93
CA LEU A 60 12.68 17.73 -11.08
C LEU A 60 13.64 16.73 -11.73
N ILE A 61 13.46 16.44 -13.02
CA ILE A 61 14.34 15.55 -13.78
C ILE A 61 15.78 16.07 -13.79
N ALA A 62 15.96 17.37 -14.06
CA ALA A 62 17.29 17.98 -14.07
C ALA A 62 17.97 17.98 -12.69
N THR A 63 17.20 17.96 -11.60
CA THR A 63 17.73 18.03 -10.23
C THR A 63 18.00 16.65 -9.62
N TYR A 64 17.12 15.67 -9.89
CA TYR A 64 17.09 14.38 -9.19
C TYR A 64 17.13 13.17 -10.11
N GLY A 65 17.19 13.38 -11.43
CA GLY A 65 17.11 12.33 -12.44
C GLY A 65 15.66 11.97 -12.85
N PRO A 66 15.51 11.14 -13.90
CA PRO A 66 14.21 10.83 -14.49
C PRO A 66 13.44 9.72 -13.75
N THR A 67 14.02 9.12 -12.71
CA THR A 67 13.42 8.01 -11.97
C THR A 67 12.38 8.45 -10.97
N CYS A 68 11.49 7.54 -10.62
CA CYS A 68 10.53 7.70 -9.54
C CYS A 68 11.28 7.82 -8.22
N MET A 69 10.88 8.77 -7.39
CA MET A 69 11.55 9.05 -6.12
C MET A 69 11.13 8.12 -4.97
N THR A 70 10.43 7.04 -5.29
CA THR A 70 10.01 6.01 -4.33
C THR A 70 10.40 4.59 -4.77
N CYS A 71 10.60 4.36 -6.07
CA CYS A 71 10.93 3.05 -6.61
C CYS A 71 11.82 3.19 -7.85
N PRO A 72 12.51 2.12 -8.33
CA PRO A 72 13.53 2.24 -9.38
C PRO A 72 12.98 2.42 -10.81
N THR A 73 11.67 2.68 -11.00
CA THR A 73 11.07 2.86 -12.33
C THR A 73 11.18 4.30 -12.83
N LEU A 74 10.84 4.58 -14.10
CA LEU A 74 10.76 5.96 -14.59
C LEU A 74 9.62 6.75 -13.93
N GLY A 75 9.90 8.02 -13.65
CA GLY A 75 8.94 9.00 -13.15
C GLY A 75 8.07 9.57 -14.27
N ASP A 76 6.78 9.75 -13.99
CA ASP A 76 5.81 10.23 -14.98
C ASP A 76 5.18 11.56 -14.56
N ARG A 77 4.74 11.65 -13.29
CA ARG A 77 3.90 12.75 -12.81
C ARG A 77 4.52 13.49 -11.64
N VAL A 78 4.31 14.80 -11.65
CA VAL A 78 4.66 15.69 -10.54
C VAL A 78 3.66 15.49 -9.42
N ASP A 79 4.15 15.02 -8.29
CA ASP A 79 3.39 14.84 -7.07
C ASP A 79 3.49 16.08 -6.18
N HIS A 80 2.40 16.40 -5.48
CA HIS A 80 2.32 17.57 -4.61
C HIS A 80 1.44 17.29 -3.40
N ASP A 81 1.73 18.02 -2.33
CA ASP A 81 0.95 18.00 -1.12
C ASP A 81 -0.39 18.73 -1.36
N HIS A 82 -1.50 18.04 -1.15
CA HIS A 82 -2.83 18.57 -1.43
C HIS A 82 -3.27 19.69 -0.45
N ALA A 83 -2.63 19.81 0.72
CA ALA A 83 -2.96 20.82 1.72
C ALA A 83 -2.24 22.15 1.45
N THR A 84 -0.94 22.06 1.18
CA THR A 84 -0.04 23.22 1.01
C THR A 84 0.16 23.60 -0.45
N GLY A 85 -0.10 22.68 -1.37
CA GLY A 85 0.19 22.81 -2.80
C GLY A 85 1.68 22.72 -3.14
N LEU A 86 2.56 22.38 -2.17
CA LEU A 86 3.99 22.26 -2.43
C LEU A 86 4.31 20.95 -3.16
N VAL A 87 5.18 21.04 -4.17
CA VAL A 87 5.67 19.88 -4.91
C VAL A 87 6.51 18.99 -3.99
N ARG A 88 6.16 17.70 -3.94
CA ARG A 88 6.87 16.69 -3.14
C ARG A 88 7.95 15.98 -3.95
N GLY A 89 7.70 15.72 -5.24
CA GLY A 89 8.66 15.06 -6.13
C GLY A 89 8.07 14.54 -7.44
N LEU A 90 8.83 13.67 -8.12
CA LEU A 90 8.46 12.99 -9.36
C LEU A 90 8.17 11.51 -9.06
N LEU A 91 6.96 11.04 -9.40
CA LEU A 91 6.52 9.67 -9.14
C LEU A 91 6.07 8.97 -10.42
N CYS A 92 6.19 7.65 -10.46
CA CYS A 92 5.55 6.83 -11.49
C CYS A 92 4.03 6.75 -11.24
N ASN A 93 3.26 6.33 -12.25
CA ASN A 93 1.80 6.24 -12.17
C ASN A 93 1.31 5.30 -11.03
N TRP A 94 2.08 4.26 -10.73
CA TRP A 94 1.75 3.33 -9.65
C TRP A 94 1.97 3.94 -8.26
N CYS A 95 3.10 4.62 -8.03
CA CYS A 95 3.41 5.24 -6.75
C CYS A 95 2.50 6.43 -6.46
N ILE A 96 2.27 7.32 -7.45
CA ILE A 96 1.45 8.53 -7.25
C ILE A 96 -0.01 8.20 -6.88
N SER A 97 -0.54 7.07 -7.35
CA SER A 97 -1.90 6.63 -7.02
C SER A 97 -2.04 5.97 -5.65
N ARG A 98 -0.92 5.71 -4.95
CA ARG A 98 -0.88 4.92 -3.71
C ARG A 98 -0.23 5.63 -2.54
N VAL A 99 0.66 6.58 -2.82
CA VAL A 99 1.50 7.23 -1.79
C VAL A 99 0.63 7.84 -0.67
N ASP A 100 -0.47 8.49 -1.01
CA ASP A 100 -1.40 9.09 -0.04
C ASP A 100 -2.25 8.06 0.74
N HIS A 101 -2.27 6.80 0.32
CA HIS A 101 -3.00 5.70 0.98
C HIS A 101 -2.10 4.87 1.90
N CYS A 102 -0.80 5.15 1.95
CA CYS A 102 0.08 4.43 2.85
C CYS A 102 -0.23 4.77 4.31
N LEU A 103 -0.44 3.76 5.15
CA LEU A 103 -0.69 3.92 6.60
C LEU A 103 0.57 3.79 7.45
N HIS A 104 1.70 3.39 6.86
CA HIS A 104 2.96 3.33 7.57
C HIS A 104 3.39 4.74 8.01
N VAL A 105 3.93 4.81 9.22
CA VAL A 105 4.46 6.05 9.80
C VAL A 105 5.94 6.18 9.50
N ASP A 106 6.65 5.06 9.44
CA ASP A 106 8.07 4.90 9.14
C ASP A 106 8.33 3.55 8.45
N GLY A 107 9.60 3.28 8.11
CA GLY A 107 10.06 1.97 7.68
C GLY A 107 9.61 1.52 6.27
N CYS A 108 8.88 2.35 5.54
CA CYS A 108 8.54 2.09 4.14
C CYS A 108 8.83 3.30 3.25
N ALA A 109 9.10 3.04 1.96
CA ALA A 109 9.46 4.08 1.00
C ALA A 109 8.40 5.20 0.85
N PHE A 110 7.11 4.87 1.00
CA PHE A 110 6.05 5.89 0.97
C PHE A 110 6.08 6.77 2.23
N ALA A 111 6.26 6.18 3.41
CA ALA A 111 6.37 6.93 4.66
C ALA A 111 7.59 7.84 4.64
N ASP A 112 8.75 7.35 4.17
CA ASP A 112 9.95 8.15 3.98
C ASP A 112 9.72 9.30 3.01
N TYR A 113 9.11 9.03 1.86
CA TYR A 113 8.78 10.04 0.86
C TYR A 113 7.85 11.12 1.39
N LEU A 114 6.79 10.75 2.13
CA LEU A 114 5.83 11.70 2.70
C LEU A 114 6.45 12.52 3.84
N THR A 115 7.34 11.93 4.63
CA THR A 115 7.93 12.58 5.80
C THR A 115 9.11 13.46 5.42
N ARG A 116 9.87 13.07 4.39
CA ARG A 116 11.02 13.81 3.87
C ARG A 116 10.93 13.95 2.34
N PRO A 117 9.97 14.74 1.82
CA PRO A 117 9.78 14.84 0.38
C PRO A 117 11.02 15.42 -0.31
N PRO A 118 11.57 14.77 -1.35
CA PRO A 118 12.82 15.18 -1.98
C PRO A 118 12.82 16.62 -2.50
N ALA A 119 11.68 17.10 -3.02
CA ALA A 119 11.56 18.43 -3.61
C ALA A 119 11.24 19.55 -2.59
N THR A 120 11.17 19.25 -1.29
CA THR A 120 10.84 20.23 -0.23
C THR A 120 11.72 21.48 -0.31
N GLY A 121 13.03 21.30 -0.56
CA GLY A 121 13.99 22.40 -0.66
C GLY A 121 13.78 23.33 -1.86
N LEU A 122 13.09 22.88 -2.91
CA LEU A 122 12.82 23.68 -4.11
C LEU A 122 11.68 24.68 -3.91
N ARG A 123 10.82 24.48 -2.90
CA ARG A 123 9.68 25.36 -2.57
C ARG A 123 8.78 25.72 -3.76
N ILE A 124 8.67 24.81 -4.74
CA ILE A 124 7.84 24.99 -5.93
C ILE A 124 6.38 24.72 -5.55
N ARG A 125 5.47 25.62 -5.94
CA ARG A 125 4.02 25.40 -5.83
C ARG A 125 3.47 24.73 -7.09
N TYR A 126 2.65 23.71 -6.90
CA TYR A 126 1.92 23.06 -7.97
C TYR A 126 0.84 24.03 -8.52
N PRO A 127 0.71 24.18 -9.84
CA PRO A 127 -0.23 25.10 -10.45
C PRO A 127 -1.66 24.56 -10.33
N ASN A 128 -2.32 24.90 -9.22
CA ASN A 128 -3.69 24.50 -8.95
C ASN A 128 -4.65 25.42 -9.72
N ARG A 129 -5.21 24.94 -10.84
CA ARG A 129 -6.08 25.72 -11.75
C ARG A 129 -7.48 25.94 -11.17
N GLY A 130 -7.58 26.58 -9.99
CA GLY A 130 -8.86 26.87 -9.33
C GLY A 130 -9.67 25.64 -8.92
N ARG A 131 -9.07 24.44 -8.94
CA ARG A 131 -9.70 23.27 -8.32
C ARG A 131 -9.67 23.45 -6.81
N PRO A 132 -10.78 23.14 -6.10
CA PRO A 132 -10.76 23.14 -4.65
C PRO A 132 -9.64 22.21 -4.17
N ALA A 133 -9.00 22.59 -3.07
CA ALA A 133 -8.05 21.71 -2.41
C ALA A 133 -8.75 20.36 -2.17
N ARG A 134 -8.13 19.27 -2.61
CA ARG A 134 -8.60 17.94 -2.21
C ARG A 134 -8.43 17.81 -0.71
N SER A 135 -9.20 16.92 -0.09
CA SER A 135 -8.99 16.58 1.32
C SER A 135 -7.50 16.35 1.57
N PRO A 136 -6.93 16.98 2.62
CA PRO A 136 -5.51 16.84 2.91
C PRO A 136 -5.14 15.37 3.01
N THR A 137 -4.01 14.99 2.41
CA THR A 137 -3.40 13.69 2.70
C THR A 137 -3.16 13.60 4.20
N LEU A 138 -3.49 12.47 4.82
CA LEU A 138 -3.24 12.26 6.24
C LEU A 138 -1.75 12.47 6.55
N ASP A 139 -1.46 13.40 7.47
CA ASP A 139 -0.13 13.57 8.03
C ASP A 139 0.26 12.36 8.91
N ALA A 140 1.45 12.37 9.52
CA ALA A 140 1.87 11.26 10.36
C ALA A 140 0.93 10.99 11.55
N ALA A 141 0.32 12.03 12.11
CA ALA A 141 -0.63 11.91 13.21
C ALA A 141 -1.97 11.33 12.72
N GLY A 142 -2.49 11.83 11.61
CA GLY A 142 -3.68 11.33 10.94
C GLY A 142 -3.53 9.88 10.49
N ARG A 143 -2.33 9.48 10.02
CA ARG A 143 -2.04 8.07 9.70
C ARG A 143 -2.04 7.18 10.94
N ARG A 144 -1.48 7.63 12.06
CA ARG A 144 -1.55 6.92 13.35
C ARG A 144 -2.98 6.75 13.82
N ALA A 145 -3.75 7.83 13.87
CA ALA A 145 -5.16 7.81 14.26
C ALA A 145 -5.95 6.85 13.36
N ARG A 146 -5.74 6.91 12.03
CA ARG A 146 -6.41 6.00 11.10
C ARG A 146 -6.04 4.53 11.31
N ARG A 147 -4.79 4.25 11.67
CA ARG A 147 -4.33 2.89 12.02
C ARG A 147 -5.01 2.40 13.31
N GLU A 148 -5.13 3.26 14.31
CA GLU A 148 -5.85 2.96 15.56
C GLU A 148 -7.34 2.70 15.32
N GLU A 149 -8.00 3.51 14.48
CA GLU A 149 -9.40 3.28 14.06
C GLU A 149 -9.58 1.91 13.39
N ILE A 150 -8.68 1.54 12.48
CA ILE A 150 -8.72 0.25 11.79
C ILE A 150 -8.49 -0.91 12.77
N ALA A 151 -7.56 -0.76 13.72
CA ALA A 151 -7.30 -1.77 14.74
C ALA A 151 -8.53 -1.97 15.65
N ALA A 152 -9.11 -0.88 16.15
CA ALA A 152 -10.33 -0.93 16.96
C ALA A 152 -11.52 -1.55 16.20
N ALA A 153 -11.67 -1.24 14.92
CA ALA A 153 -12.70 -1.85 14.08
C ALA A 153 -12.48 -3.35 13.87
N ALA A 154 -11.22 -3.79 13.71
CA ALA A 154 -10.88 -5.20 13.60
C ALA A 154 -11.17 -5.97 14.91
N GLU A 155 -10.83 -5.40 16.06
CA GLU A 155 -11.14 -5.96 17.38
C GLU A 155 -12.66 -6.10 17.57
N GLY A 156 -13.44 -5.06 17.26
CA GLY A 156 -14.90 -5.11 17.31
C GLY A 156 -15.51 -6.16 16.36
N ALA A 157 -14.91 -6.35 15.18
CA ALA A 157 -15.35 -7.37 14.24
C ALA A 157 -15.08 -8.81 14.73
N LEU A 158 -13.93 -9.03 15.39
CA LEU A 158 -13.58 -10.30 16.02
C LEU A 158 -14.53 -10.62 17.17
N GLN A 159 -14.76 -9.66 18.08
CA GLN A 159 -15.71 -9.83 19.19
C GLN A 159 -17.12 -10.18 18.67
N GLY A 160 -17.60 -9.45 17.66
CA GLY A 160 -18.91 -9.74 17.06
C GLY A 160 -18.96 -11.09 16.33
N ALA A 161 -17.82 -11.63 15.85
CA ALA A 161 -17.77 -12.99 15.31
C ALA A 161 -17.85 -14.04 16.43
N GLU A 162 -17.16 -13.82 17.55
CA GLU A 162 -17.22 -14.70 18.73
C GLU A 162 -18.62 -14.74 19.35
N ASP A 163 -19.27 -13.59 19.51
CA ASP A 163 -20.62 -13.51 20.06
C ASP A 163 -21.63 -14.28 19.19
N ARG A 164 -21.54 -14.12 17.86
CA ARG A 164 -22.38 -14.88 16.91
C ARG A 164 -22.10 -16.38 16.96
N ALA A 165 -20.84 -16.78 17.11
CA ALA A 165 -20.48 -18.19 17.26
C ALA A 165 -21.04 -18.76 18.57
N ALA A 166 -20.96 -18.02 19.68
CA ALA A 166 -21.54 -18.39 20.96
C ALA A 166 -23.06 -18.53 20.89
N GLU A 167 -23.75 -17.59 20.25
CA GLU A 167 -25.21 -17.67 20.04
C GLU A 167 -25.59 -18.89 19.18
N GLN A 168 -24.83 -19.19 18.13
CA GLN A 168 -25.05 -20.37 17.30
C GLN A 168 -24.85 -21.67 18.10
N LEU A 169 -23.84 -21.73 18.97
CA LEU A 169 -23.62 -22.86 19.88
C LEU A 169 -24.77 -23.03 20.88
N ASP A 170 -25.28 -21.95 21.49
CA ASP A 170 -26.45 -22.04 22.38
C ASP A 170 -27.69 -22.52 21.63
N ARG A 171 -27.95 -21.96 20.44
CA ARG A 171 -29.07 -22.35 19.59
C ARG A 171 -29.02 -23.83 19.23
N THR A 172 -27.84 -24.33 18.84
CA THR A 172 -27.67 -25.76 18.52
C THR A 172 -27.82 -26.64 19.76
N ARG A 173 -27.33 -26.21 20.93
CA ARG A 173 -27.51 -26.92 22.20
C ARG A 173 -28.99 -27.03 22.58
N ARG A 174 -29.75 -25.94 22.48
CA ARG A 174 -31.21 -25.93 22.72
C ARG A 174 -31.95 -26.84 21.75
N ALA A 175 -31.62 -26.80 20.46
CA ALA A 175 -32.23 -27.67 19.46
C ALA A 175 -31.99 -29.16 19.74
N ARG A 176 -30.81 -29.53 20.27
CA ARG A 176 -30.48 -30.91 20.68
C ARG A 176 -31.15 -31.33 21.98
N ALA A 177 -31.32 -30.40 22.93
CA ALA A 177 -31.95 -30.66 24.21
C ALA A 177 -33.49 -30.65 24.14
N ALA A 178 -34.07 -30.07 23.08
CA ALA A 178 -35.50 -30.11 22.85
C ALA A 178 -35.96 -31.57 22.81
N PRO A 179 -36.92 -31.97 23.65
CA PRO A 179 -37.42 -33.33 23.62
C PRO A 179 -37.89 -33.62 22.21
N ALA A 180 -37.48 -34.76 21.65
CA ALA A 180 -38.04 -35.24 20.40
C ALA A 180 -39.54 -35.37 20.64
N HIS A 181 -40.30 -34.34 20.26
CA HIS A 181 -41.74 -34.44 20.18
C HIS A 181 -41.95 -35.58 19.22
N ARG A 182 -42.26 -36.76 19.78
CA ARG A 182 -42.71 -37.92 19.03
C ARG A 182 -43.81 -37.37 18.17
N ARG A 183 -43.51 -37.13 16.90
CA ARG A 183 -44.54 -36.90 15.89
C ARG A 183 -45.41 -38.13 16.05
N ARG A 184 -46.57 -37.98 16.71
CA ARG A 184 -47.58 -39.02 16.74
C ARG A 184 -47.82 -39.29 15.27
N ARG A 185 -47.31 -40.42 14.78
CA ARG A 185 -47.59 -40.89 13.43
C ARG A 185 -49.12 -40.88 13.37
N PRO A 186 -49.76 -40.13 12.45
CA PRO A 186 -51.20 -40.22 12.30
C PRO A 186 -51.53 -41.70 12.08
N ALA A 187 -52.55 -42.18 12.79
CA ALA A 187 -52.96 -43.57 12.66
C ALA A 187 -53.25 -43.86 11.18
N PRO A 188 -52.77 -44.99 10.62
CA PRO A 188 -53.10 -45.35 9.25
C PRO A 188 -54.62 -45.45 9.14
N GLY A 189 -55.22 -44.63 8.25
CA GLY A 189 -56.67 -44.64 7.99
C GLY A 189 -57.45 -43.38 8.37
N THR A 190 -56.80 -42.25 8.66
CA THR A 190 -57.54 -40.97 8.74
C THR A 190 -57.70 -40.41 7.31
N PRO A 191 -58.92 -40.35 6.74
CA PRO A 191 -59.12 -39.82 5.40
C PRO A 191 -58.71 -38.34 5.37
N THR A 192 -57.97 -37.94 4.34
CA THR A 192 -57.64 -36.54 4.12
C THR A 192 -58.86 -35.84 3.55
N ALA A 193 -59.01 -34.53 3.82
CA ALA A 193 -60.14 -33.72 3.35
C ALA A 193 -60.29 -33.63 1.81
N GLN A 194 -59.43 -34.31 1.05
CA GLN A 194 -59.51 -34.43 -0.41
C GLN A 194 -60.39 -35.59 -0.88
N ASP A 195 -60.81 -36.51 -0.01
CA ASP A 195 -61.65 -37.67 -0.37
C ASP A 195 -63.16 -37.39 -0.35
N LEU A 196 -63.59 -36.14 -0.11
CA LEU A 196 -65.00 -35.74 -0.09
C LEU A 196 -65.33 -34.87 -1.32
N SER A 197 -65.22 -35.45 -2.51
CA SER A 197 -65.78 -34.86 -3.74
C SER A 197 -67.12 -35.55 -4.04
N PRO A 198 -68.28 -34.88 -3.89
CA PRO A 198 -69.55 -35.46 -4.29
C PRO A 198 -69.73 -35.28 -5.80
N ASP A 199 -69.55 -36.36 -6.56
CA ASP A 199 -70.15 -36.47 -7.88
C ASP A 199 -71.67 -36.34 -7.75
N LYS A 200 -72.24 -35.33 -8.38
CA LYS A 200 -73.66 -35.27 -8.72
C LYS A 200 -73.83 -34.81 -10.17
N ALA A 201 -74.20 -35.82 -10.97
CA ALA A 201 -75.09 -35.84 -12.14
C ALA A 201 -74.69 -35.03 -13.39
#